data_AF-A0A1G8YVR4-F1
#
_entry.id   AF-A0A1G8YVR4-F1
#
_cell.length_a   1.000
_cell.length_b   1.000
_cell.length_c   1.000
_cell.angle_alpha   90.00
_cell.angle_beta   90.00
_cell.angle_gamma   90.00
#
_symmetry.space_group_name_H-M   'P 1'
#
loop_
_entity.id
_entity.type
_entity.pdbx_description
1 polymer ?
#
loop_
_entity_poly.entity_id
_entity_poly.type
_entity_poly.pdbx_seq_one_letter_code
_entity_poly.pdbx_strand_id
1 'polypeptide(L)'
;MKTFNAFDEAKLAAANFDDNISSLDDQLLNIYWEKKELEEFLPKIGTYATAKEVVAITLAQLAMMEKHIVSILHKMSKPQGN
;
A
#
# COMPACT_ATOMS: atom_id res chain seq x y z
N MET A 1 -2.94 29.23 -2.98
CA MET A 1 -1.73 28.69 -2.31
C MET A 1 -1.81 27.17 -2.44
N LYS A 2 -1.10 26.58 -3.42
CA LYS A 2 -1.10 25.13 -3.62
C LYS A 2 -0.04 24.54 -2.69
N THR A 3 -0.44 23.97 -1.56
CA THR A 3 0.44 23.06 -0.82
C THR A 3 0.50 21.77 -1.65
N PHE A 4 1.42 21.73 -2.61
CA PHE A 4 1.88 20.45 -3.14
C PHE A 4 2.45 19.70 -1.95
N ASN A 5 1.77 18.63 -1.56
CA ASN A 5 2.12 17.84 -0.41
C ASN A 5 3.46 17.18 -0.74
N ALA A 6 4.48 17.34 0.11
CA ALA A 6 5.77 16.64 -0.08
C ALA A 6 5.59 15.12 -0.25
N PHE A 7 4.47 14.59 0.25
CA PHE A 7 3.99 13.22 0.04
C PHE A 7 3.61 12.91 -1.41
N ASP A 8 2.88 13.81 -2.08
CA ASP A 8 2.50 13.64 -3.49
C ASP A 8 3.73 13.71 -4.40
N GLU A 9 4.72 14.55 -4.06
CA GLU A 9 6.00 14.63 -4.76
C GLU A 9 6.84 13.38 -4.58
N ALA A 10 6.87 12.77 -3.39
CA ALA A 10 7.58 11.52 -3.15
C ALA A 10 6.93 10.33 -3.88
N LYS A 11 5.59 10.28 -3.92
CA LYS A 11 4.83 9.26 -4.64
C LYS A 11 4.95 9.41 -6.16
N LEU A 12 4.93 10.65 -6.67
CA LEU A 12 5.19 10.96 -8.08
C LEU A 12 6.64 10.66 -8.46
N ALA A 13 7.61 10.95 -7.59
CA ALA A 13 9.01 10.61 -7.83
C ALA A 13 9.21 9.09 -7.92
N ALA A 14 8.56 8.31 -7.05
CA ALA A 14 8.57 6.84 -7.12
C ALA A 14 7.85 6.30 -8.37
N ALA A 15 6.73 6.92 -8.78
CA ALA A 15 5.98 6.51 -9.96
C ALA A 15 6.68 6.82 -11.30
N ASN A 16 7.70 7.70 -11.30
CA ASN A 16 8.49 8.02 -12.50
C ASN A 16 9.70 7.08 -12.71
N PHE A 17 9.93 6.11 -11.82
CA PHE A 17 10.92 5.06 -12.00
C PHE A 17 10.26 3.81 -12.60
N ASP A 18 10.24 3.78 -13.92
CA ASP A 18 10.17 2.60 -14.80
C ASP A 18 8.81 1.89 -15.01
N ASP A 19 8.34 1.95 -16.25
CA ASP A 19 7.05 1.47 -16.76
C ASP A 19 7.07 -0.02 -17.17
N ASN A 20 8.04 -0.80 -16.72
CA ASN A 20 8.11 -2.23 -17.04
C ASN A 20 8.79 -3.04 -15.93
N ILE A 21 7.99 -3.93 -15.30
CA ILE A 21 8.37 -4.83 -14.21
C ILE A 21 8.67 -4.07 -12.91
N SER A 22 7.64 -3.82 -12.10
CA SER A 22 7.87 -3.30 -10.75
C SER A 22 8.75 -4.32 -10.01
N SER A 23 9.95 -3.88 -9.63
CA SER A 23 10.92 -4.72 -8.94
C SER A 23 10.30 -5.25 -7.64
N LEU A 24 10.86 -6.33 -7.08
CA LEU A 24 10.40 -6.83 -5.78
C LEU A 24 10.35 -5.70 -4.74
N ASP A 25 11.35 -4.83 -4.77
CA ASP A 25 11.45 -3.68 -3.89
C ASP A 25 10.30 -2.69 -4.09
N ASP A 26 9.88 -2.42 -5.33
CA ASP A 26 8.74 -1.55 -5.62
C ASP A 26 7.42 -2.16 -5.13
N GLN A 27 7.26 -3.48 -5.24
CA GLN A 27 6.06 -4.18 -4.75
C GLN A 27 5.97 -4.09 -3.21
N LEU A 28 7.10 -4.27 -2.52
CA LEU A 28 7.18 -4.13 -1.07
C LEU A 28 7.00 -2.67 -0.62
N LEU A 29 7.58 -1.72 -1.35
CA LEU A 29 7.44 -0.30 -1.10
C LEU A 29 5.98 0.15 -1.28
N ASN A 30 5.28 -0.37 -2.28
CA ASN A 30 3.86 -0.10 -2.47
C ASN A 30 3.02 -0.60 -1.29
N ILE A 31 3.27 -1.82 -0.78
CA ILE A 31 2.59 -2.34 0.42
C ILE A 31 2.88 -1.46 1.64
N TYR A 32 4.11 -0.98 1.79
CA TYR A 32 4.46 -0.04 2.85
C TYR A 32 3.64 1.26 2.76
N TRP A 33 3.47 1.81 1.56
CA TRP A 33 2.66 3.01 1.34
C TRP A 33 1.19 2.77 1.58
N GLU A 34 0.62 1.67 1.12
CA GLU A 34 -0.77 1.25 1.41
C GLU A 34 -1.02 1.19 2.93
N LYS A 35 -0.07 0.61 3.68
CA LYS A 35 -0.13 0.60 5.15
C LYS A 35 -0.08 2.00 5.74
N LYS A 36 0.81 2.88 5.26
CA LYS A 36 0.93 4.26 5.74
C LYS A 36 -0.34 5.08 5.47
N GLU A 37 -0.90 4.95 4.29
CA GLU A 37 -2.18 5.58 3.92
C GLU A 37 -3.31 5.11 4.84
N LEU A 38 -3.37 3.81 5.17
CA LEU A 38 -4.34 3.29 6.14
C LEU A 38 -4.14 3.92 7.53
N GLU A 39 -2.92 3.97 8.04
CA GLU A 39 -2.61 4.59 9.35
C GLU A 39 -3.05 6.05 9.42
N GLU A 40 -2.92 6.82 8.33
CA GLU A 40 -3.37 8.21 8.26
C GLU A 40 -4.88 8.34 8.06
N PHE A 41 -5.51 7.37 7.41
CA PHE A 41 -6.94 7.37 7.11
C PHE A 41 -7.79 6.98 8.33
N LEU A 42 -7.35 5.99 9.12
CA LEU A 42 -8.13 5.47 10.25
C LEU A 42 -8.53 6.54 11.29
N PRO A 43 -7.64 7.46 11.72
CA PRO A 43 -8.02 8.56 12.61
C PRO A 43 -9.04 9.51 11.99
N LYS A 44 -8.96 9.73 10.67
CA LYS A 44 -9.90 10.62 9.95
C LYS A 44 -11.30 10.01 9.96
N ILE A 45 -11.44 8.73 9.64
CA ILE A 45 -12.75 8.05 9.65
C ILE A 45 -13.29 7.85 11.06
N GLY A 46 -12.44 7.69 12.06
CA GLY A 46 -12.85 7.51 13.45
C GLY A 46 -13.63 8.70 14.02
N THR A 47 -13.61 9.86 13.35
CA THR A 47 -14.40 11.04 13.73
C THR A 47 -15.87 10.97 13.32
N TYR A 48 -16.24 10.12 12.35
CA TYR A 48 -17.60 10.04 11.80
C TYR A 48 -18.13 8.62 11.60
N ALA A 49 -17.31 7.58 11.81
CA ALA A 49 -17.71 6.18 11.75
C ALA A 49 -17.75 5.54 13.14
N THR A 50 -18.58 4.51 13.31
CA THR A 50 -18.60 3.70 14.53
C THR A 50 -17.33 2.85 14.64
N ALA A 51 -16.97 2.45 15.86
CA ALA A 51 -15.83 1.55 16.09
C ALA A 51 -15.94 0.25 15.26
N LYS A 52 -17.16 -0.28 15.10
CA LYS A 52 -17.41 -1.48 14.29
C LYS A 52 -17.09 -1.27 12.81
N GLU A 53 -17.47 -0.12 12.25
CA GLU A 53 -17.18 0.24 10.86
C GLU A 53 -15.68 0.47 10.65
N VAL A 54 -15.03 1.18 11.57
CA VAL A 54 -13.57 1.38 11.53
C VAL A 54 -12.83 0.05 11.54
N VAL A 55 -13.22 -0.88 12.42
CA VAL A 55 -12.65 -2.23 12.46
C VAL A 55 -12.91 -2.98 11.15
N ALA A 56 -14.13 -2.95 10.61
CA ALA A 56 -14.45 -3.63 9.36
C ALA A 56 -13.62 -3.10 8.18
N ILE A 57 -13.48 -1.79 8.06
CA ILE A 57 -12.63 -1.13 7.06
C ILE A 57 -11.17 -1.55 7.24
N THR A 58 -10.67 -1.52 8.47
CA THR A 58 -9.28 -1.90 8.79
C THR A 58 -9.00 -3.34 8.37
N LEU A 59 -9.88 -4.28 8.74
CA LEU A 59 -9.73 -5.70 8.39
C LEU A 59 -9.77 -5.92 6.88
N ALA A 60 -10.68 -5.24 6.16
CA ALA A 60 -10.74 -5.35 4.70
C ALA A 60 -9.45 -4.87 4.02
N GLN A 61 -8.88 -3.75 4.48
CA GLN A 61 -7.63 -3.21 3.94
C GLN A 61 -6.42 -4.10 4.27
N LEU A 62 -6.34 -4.62 5.50
CA LEU A 62 -5.31 -5.58 5.89
C LEU A 62 -5.38 -6.87 5.07
N ALA A 63 -6.58 -7.38 4.79
CA ALA A 63 -6.75 -8.59 3.95
C ALA A 63 -6.27 -8.38 2.50
N MET A 64 -6.44 -7.16 1.95
CA MET A 64 -5.91 -6.84 0.63
C MET A 64 -4.38 -6.79 0.62
N MET A 65 -3.77 -6.15 1.62
CA MET A 65 -2.31 -6.14 1.79
C MET A 65 -1.76 -7.56 2.00
N GLU A 66 -2.43 -8.39 2.80
CA GLU A 66 -2.05 -9.79 3.00
C GLU A 66 -2.05 -10.56 1.67
N LYS A 67 -3.08 -10.38 0.85
CA LYS A 67 -3.14 -10.98 -0.50
C LYS A 67 -1.98 -10.53 -1.39
N HIS A 68 -1.59 -9.26 -1.32
CA HIS A 68 -0.43 -8.73 -2.05
C HIS A 68 0.87 -9.39 -1.59
N ILE A 69 1.08 -9.50 -0.27
CA ILE A 69 2.24 -10.18 0.32
C ILE A 69 2.29 -11.66 -0.12
N VAL A 70 1.18 -12.39 -0.02
CA VAL A 70 1.10 -13.79 -0.43
C VAL A 70 1.40 -13.95 -1.93
N SER A 71 0.93 -13.02 -2.78
CA SER A 71 1.24 -13.02 -4.21
C SER A 71 2.75 -12.85 -4.46
N ILE A 72 3.41 -11.93 -3.75
CA ILE A 72 4.86 -11.75 -3.82
C ILE A 72 5.59 -13.03 -3.40
N LEU A 73 5.23 -13.59 -2.23
CA LEU A 73 5.82 -14.82 -1.73
C LEU A 73 5.63 -15.99 -2.70
N HIS A 74 4.45 -16.10 -3.32
CA HIS A 74 4.19 -17.13 -4.32
C HIS A 74 5.08 -16.97 -5.56
N LYS A 75 5.26 -15.74 -6.07
CA LYS A 75 6.18 -15.46 -7.18
C LYS A 75 7.62 -15.84 -6.82
N MET A 76 8.07 -15.52 -5.60
CA MET A 76 9.41 -15.87 -5.10
C MET A 76 9.59 -17.38 -4.89
N SER A 77 8.53 -18.10 -4.53
CA SER A 77 8.57 -19.55 -4.29
C SER A 77 8.61 -20.38 -5.57
N LYS A 78 8.26 -19.81 -6.73
CA LYS A 78 8.40 -20.51 -8.00
C LYS A 78 9.89 -20.62 -8.32
N PRO A 79 10.42 -21.83 -8.57
CA PRO A 79 11.81 -21.98 -8.96
C PRO A 79 12.05 -21.15 -10.22
N GLN A 80 13.02 -20.26 -10.18
CA GLN A 80 13.60 -19.67 -11.38
C GLN A 80 14.10 -20.86 -12.21
N GLY A 81 13.41 -21.16 -13.32
CA GLY A 81 13.81 -22.24 -14.20
C GLY A 81 15.22 -22.02 -14.70
N ASN A 82 16.04 -23.08 -14.63
CA ASN A 82 17.36 -23.19 -15.27
C ASN A 82 17.30 -22.85 -16.76
#